data_AF-A0A1I1M887-F1
#
_entry.id   AF-A0A1I1M887-F1
#
_cell.length_a   1.000
_cell.length_b   1.000
_cell.length_c   1.000
_cell.angle_alpha   90.00
_cell.angle_beta   90.00
_cell.angle_gamma   90.00
#
_symmetry.space_group_name_H-M   'P 1'
#
loop_
_entity.id
_entity.type
_entity.pdbx_description
1 polymer ?
#
loop_
_entity_poly.entity_id
_entity_poly.type
_entity_poly.pdbx_seq_one_letter_code
_entity_poly.pdbx_strand_id
1 'polypeptide(L)'
;MSSHPPDTGHSTHPAPDLDALPLFPLHTVLFPDGRLPLRVFEARYVDMVRNCMRDHTPFGVCLIASGNEVAQQDQPTVPEDVGCLADIVDCNMEQLGVLLIEARGRQRFQVLSHTTRDDGLIVARVELLPPDEIDCKLELLGECLSALRRIVSAIHAEQTDKSRLPFNEPYRWDDPSWVANRLCELLPVPLKAKQMLMALPDAGMRIEIVHRYMRQHHIV
;
A
#
# COMPACT_ATOMS: atom_id res chain seq x y z
N MET A 1 39.00 -9.64 -26.35
CA MET A 1 37.53 -9.81 -26.21
C MET A 1 37.17 -9.29 -24.83
N SER A 2 36.81 -8.01 -24.74
CA SER A 2 36.53 -7.35 -23.47
C SER A 2 35.05 -7.52 -23.13
N SER A 3 34.77 -8.30 -22.09
CA SER A 3 33.45 -8.46 -21.51
C SER A 3 33.14 -7.27 -20.59
N HIS A 4 32.19 -6.42 -21.00
CA HIS A 4 31.53 -5.47 -20.11
C HIS A 4 30.59 -6.22 -19.16
N PRO A 5 30.47 -5.82 -17.88
CA PRO A 5 29.39 -6.29 -17.01
C PRO A 5 28.05 -5.65 -17.44
N PRO A 6 26.91 -6.31 -17.16
CA PRO A 6 25.60 -5.76 -17.47
C PRO A 6 25.30 -4.57 -16.54
N ASP A 7 24.84 -3.49 -17.16
CA ASP A 7 24.40 -2.25 -16.54
C ASP A 7 23.18 -2.55 -15.64
N THR A 8 23.33 -2.47 -14.32
CA THR A 8 22.22 -2.57 -13.37
C THR A 8 21.45 -1.26 -13.37
N GLY A 9 20.59 -1.11 -14.37
CA GLY A 9 19.67 0.02 -14.52
C GLY A 9 18.84 0.21 -13.26
N HIS A 10 19.29 1.12 -12.39
CA HIS A 10 18.41 1.75 -11.43
C HIS A 10 17.46 2.60 -12.24
N SER A 11 16.20 2.18 -12.38
CA SER A 11 15.14 3.06 -12.87
C SER A 11 15.07 4.27 -11.95
N THR A 12 15.73 5.35 -12.35
CA THR A 12 15.63 6.68 -11.73
C THR A 12 14.24 7.22 -12.02
N HIS A 13 13.26 6.75 -11.25
CA HIS A 13 11.97 7.41 -11.15
C HIS A 13 12.19 8.79 -10.52
N PRO A 14 11.62 9.87 -11.08
CA PRO A 14 11.70 11.18 -10.47
C PRO A 14 11.10 11.12 -9.06
N ALA A 15 11.77 11.79 -8.12
CA ALA A 15 11.32 11.84 -6.74
C ALA A 15 9.93 12.48 -6.65
N PRO A 16 9.04 12.01 -5.75
CA PRO A 16 7.74 12.63 -5.55
C PRO A 16 7.87 14.09 -5.13
N ASP A 17 6.95 14.93 -5.61
CA ASP A 17 6.75 16.26 -5.02
C ASP A 17 6.05 16.09 -3.67
N LEU A 18 6.84 16.12 -2.59
CA LEU A 18 6.34 15.96 -1.23
C LEU A 18 5.59 17.18 -0.71
N ASP A 19 5.67 18.34 -1.38
CA ASP A 19 4.92 19.53 -0.98
C ASP A 19 3.52 19.59 -1.61
N ALA A 20 3.28 18.81 -2.67
CA ALA A 20 2.00 18.75 -3.39
C ALA A 20 1.63 17.34 -3.89
N LEU A 21 1.83 16.32 -3.05
CA LEU A 21 1.53 14.92 -3.38
C LEU A 21 0.03 14.75 -3.62
N PRO A 22 -0.42 14.26 -4.79
CA PRO A 22 -1.82 13.97 -5.02
C PRO A 22 -2.24 12.74 -4.19
N LEU A 23 -3.35 12.87 -3.47
CA LEU A 23 -3.90 11.81 -2.64
C LEU A 23 -5.11 11.14 -3.30
N PHE A 24 -5.19 9.82 -3.14
CA PHE A 24 -6.33 8.98 -3.44
C PHE A 24 -6.86 8.39 -2.12
N PRO A 25 -7.84 9.05 -1.47
CA PRO A 25 -8.50 8.51 -0.30
C PRO A 25 -9.38 7.32 -0.67
N LEU A 26 -9.26 6.21 0.07
CA LEU A 26 -9.99 4.97 -0.17
C LEU A 26 -10.53 4.37 1.15
N HIS A 27 -11.49 3.45 1.07
CA HIS A 27 -11.90 2.56 2.16
C HIS A 27 -11.02 1.29 2.21
N THR A 28 -9.72 1.45 1.99
CA THR A 28 -8.72 0.39 2.11
C THR A 28 -7.42 0.93 2.68
N VAL A 29 -6.63 0.04 3.27
CA VAL A 29 -5.30 0.36 3.79
C VAL A 29 -4.27 -0.26 2.88
N LEU A 30 -3.48 0.57 2.18
CA LEU A 30 -2.35 0.11 1.39
C LEU A 30 -1.12 0.00 2.27
N PHE A 31 -0.53 -1.19 2.34
CA PHE A 31 0.75 -1.42 3.01
C PHE A 31 1.91 -1.32 2.01
N PRO A 32 3.14 -0.99 2.47
CA PRO A 32 4.36 -1.15 1.68
C PRO A 32 4.45 -2.53 1.02
N ASP A 33 4.80 -2.56 -0.27
CA ASP A 33 4.80 -3.74 -1.16
C ASP A 33 3.44 -4.39 -1.44
N GLY A 34 2.34 -3.79 -0.97
CA GLY A 34 0.98 -4.25 -1.23
C GLY A 34 0.54 -3.98 -2.66
N ARG A 35 -0.27 -4.90 -3.20
CA ARG A 35 -0.91 -4.79 -4.50
C ARG A 35 -2.29 -4.15 -4.33
N LEU A 36 -2.56 -3.12 -5.14
CA LEU A 36 -3.81 -2.37 -5.12
C LEU A 36 -4.39 -2.27 -6.54
N PRO A 37 -5.27 -3.20 -6.95
CA PRO A 37 -6.04 -3.05 -8.18
C PRO A 37 -7.14 -2.00 -7.98
N LEU A 38 -7.25 -1.04 -8.90
CA LEU A 38 -8.25 0.02 -8.85
C LEU A 38 -8.98 0.16 -10.19
N ARG A 39 -10.27 0.46 -10.10
CA ARG A 39 -11.10 0.90 -11.22
C ARG A 39 -11.39 2.39 -11.05
N VAL A 40 -10.76 3.20 -11.88
CA VAL A 40 -10.76 4.66 -11.77
C VAL A 40 -11.66 5.24 -12.86
N PHE A 41 -12.71 5.95 -12.46
CA PHE A 41 -13.71 6.52 -13.37
C PHE A 41 -14.04 7.99 -13.07
N GLU A 42 -13.70 8.51 -11.89
CA GLU A 42 -13.85 9.93 -11.60
C GLU A 42 -12.77 10.75 -12.32
N ALA A 43 -13.18 11.82 -13.01
CA ALA A 43 -12.30 12.62 -13.88
C ALA A 43 -11.01 13.08 -13.18
N ARG A 44 -11.11 13.60 -11.94
CA ARG A 44 -9.97 14.03 -11.12
C ARG A 44 -8.92 12.94 -10.92
N TYR A 45 -9.34 11.70 -10.71
CA TYR A 45 -8.43 10.58 -10.50
C TYR A 45 -7.94 9.98 -11.82
N VAL A 46 -8.74 10.02 -12.88
CA VAL A 46 -8.30 9.67 -14.23
C VAL A 46 -7.16 10.60 -14.67
N ASP A 47 -7.30 11.90 -14.43
CA ASP A 47 -6.27 12.89 -14.76
C ASP A 47 -5.04 12.76 -13.85
N MET A 48 -5.23 12.52 -12.55
CA MET A 48 -4.12 12.18 -11.64
C MET A 48 -3.34 10.97 -12.16
N VAL A 49 -4.01 9.86 -12.48
CA VAL A 49 -3.36 8.64 -13.00
C VAL A 49 -2.58 8.93 -14.28
N ARG A 50 -3.15 9.69 -15.22
CA ARG A 50 -2.44 10.09 -16.46
C ARG A 50 -1.19 10.92 -16.16
N ASN A 51 -1.27 11.86 -15.23
CA ASN A 51 -0.12 12.67 -14.82
C ASN A 51 0.96 11.81 -14.16
N CYS A 52 0.59 10.95 -13.21
CA CYS A 52 1.52 10.02 -12.55
C CYS A 52 2.22 9.09 -13.55
N MET A 53 1.50 8.57 -14.55
CA MET A 53 2.09 7.75 -15.60
C MET A 53 3.03 8.53 -16.52
N ARG A 54 2.61 9.72 -16.97
CA ARG A 54 3.41 10.58 -17.86
C ARG A 54 4.71 11.03 -17.18
N ASP A 55 4.60 11.41 -15.92
CA ASP A 55 5.68 12.04 -15.17
C ASP A 55 6.46 11.00 -14.33
N HIS A 56 6.09 9.72 -14.37
CA HIS A 56 6.66 8.62 -13.59
C HIS A 56 6.74 8.89 -12.08
N THR A 57 5.73 9.57 -11.55
CA THR A 57 5.64 9.95 -10.13
C THR A 57 4.59 9.10 -9.40
N PRO A 58 4.79 8.82 -8.11
CA PRO A 58 3.78 8.13 -7.31
C PRO A 58 2.63 9.08 -6.94
N PHE A 59 1.54 8.49 -6.47
CA PHE A 59 0.48 9.17 -5.73
C PHE A 59 0.41 8.63 -4.29
N GLY A 60 -0.28 9.31 -3.39
CA GLY A 60 -0.49 8.85 -2.02
C GLY A 60 -1.82 8.12 -1.86
N VAL A 61 -1.82 6.99 -1.17
CA VAL A 61 -3.05 6.30 -0.75
C VAL A 61 -3.24 6.47 0.75
N CYS A 62 -4.42 6.96 1.14
CA CYS A 62 -4.81 7.12 2.54
C CYS A 62 -6.14 6.42 2.78
N LEU A 63 -6.30 5.79 3.94
CA LEU A 63 -7.63 5.40 4.42
C LEU A 63 -8.46 6.67 4.67
N ILE A 64 -9.75 6.63 4.38
CA ILE A 64 -10.68 7.72 4.72
C ILE A 64 -10.98 7.67 6.22
N ALA A 65 -10.60 8.74 6.94
CA ALA A 65 -10.89 8.93 8.36
C ALA A 65 -12.37 9.31 8.60
N SER A 66 -12.90 10.17 7.73
CA SER A 66 -14.31 10.56 7.71
C SER A 66 -14.74 11.02 6.32
N GLY A 67 -16.01 10.84 5.99
CA GLY A 67 -16.56 11.10 4.65
C GLY A 67 -16.64 9.84 3.80
N ASN A 68 -16.92 10.00 2.51
CA ASN A 68 -17.06 8.91 1.54
C ASN A 68 -15.92 8.96 0.50
N GLU A 69 -15.65 7.83 -0.16
CA GLU A 69 -14.71 7.76 -1.31
C GLU A 69 -15.08 8.75 -2.42
N VAL A 70 -16.38 8.83 -2.69
CA VAL A 70 -16.95 9.85 -3.59
C VAL A 70 -17.32 11.06 -2.75
N ALA A 71 -16.62 12.17 -2.97
CA ALA A 71 -16.85 13.40 -2.23
C ALA A 71 -18.30 13.87 -2.47
N GLN A 72 -19.04 14.08 -1.38
CA GLN A 72 -20.35 14.72 -1.41
C GLN A 72 -20.19 16.18 -1.02
N GLN A 73 -20.98 17.09 -1.61
CA GLN A 73 -20.85 18.54 -1.39
C GLN A 73 -20.87 18.95 0.09
N ASP A 74 -21.56 18.19 0.95
CA ASP A 74 -21.72 18.50 2.37
C ASP A 74 -20.80 17.68 3.31
N GLN A 75 -19.97 16.76 2.78
CA GLN A 75 -19.08 15.92 3.58
C GLN A 75 -17.71 15.78 2.89
N PRO A 76 -16.76 16.66 3.19
CA PRO A 76 -15.42 16.57 2.62
C PRO A 76 -14.74 15.27 3.07
N THR A 77 -14.13 14.58 2.13
CA THR A 77 -13.32 13.38 2.40
C THR A 77 -12.08 13.79 3.17
N VAL A 78 -11.92 13.27 4.38
CA VAL A 78 -10.73 13.53 5.23
C VAL A 78 -9.85 12.28 5.19
N PRO A 79 -8.59 12.38 4.69
CA PRO A 79 -7.65 11.28 4.73
C PRO A 79 -7.13 11.06 6.15
N GLU A 80 -6.78 9.83 6.49
CA GLU A 80 -5.96 9.53 7.68
C GLU A 80 -4.56 10.15 7.53
N ASP A 81 -3.97 10.46 8.68
CA ASP A 81 -2.70 11.17 8.81
C ASP A 81 -1.50 10.38 8.28
N VAL A 82 -1.57 9.05 8.22
CA VAL A 82 -0.53 8.20 7.66
C VAL A 82 -1.07 7.48 6.44
N GLY A 83 -0.32 7.56 5.35
CA GLY A 83 -0.61 6.88 4.07
C GLY A 83 0.57 6.10 3.53
N CYS A 84 0.40 5.53 2.35
CA CYS A 84 1.44 4.81 1.62
C CYS A 84 1.54 5.35 0.19
N LEU A 85 2.76 5.67 -0.25
CA LEU A 85 3.02 5.98 -1.65
C LEU A 85 2.67 4.79 -2.54
N ALA A 86 2.16 5.06 -3.73
CA ALA A 86 1.74 4.04 -4.68
C ALA A 86 2.29 4.35 -6.07
N ASP A 87 3.03 3.40 -6.63
CA ASP A 87 3.45 3.43 -8.03
C ASP A 87 2.44 2.68 -8.88
N ILE A 88 2.08 3.23 -10.03
CA ILE A 88 1.30 2.51 -11.03
C ILE A 88 2.23 1.52 -11.74
N VAL A 89 1.93 0.23 -11.64
CA VAL A 89 2.72 -0.85 -12.25
C VAL A 89 2.08 -1.41 -13.52
N ASP A 90 0.75 -1.30 -13.65
CA ASP A 90 0.02 -1.60 -14.87
C ASP A 90 -1.17 -0.66 -15.01
N CYS A 91 -1.54 -0.36 -16.25
CA CYS A 91 -2.71 0.48 -16.55
C CYS A 91 -3.30 0.11 -17.91
N ASN A 92 -4.57 -0.27 -17.88
CA ASN A 92 -5.36 -0.61 -19.05
C ASN A 92 -6.62 0.26 -19.11
N MET A 93 -7.04 0.63 -20.32
CA MET A 93 -8.34 1.27 -20.53
C MET A 93 -9.39 0.19 -20.76
N GLU A 94 -10.30 0.00 -19.80
CA GLU A 94 -11.39 -0.98 -19.92
C GLU A 94 -12.41 -0.53 -20.98
N GLN A 95 -12.76 0.75 -20.92
CA GLN A 95 -13.64 1.43 -21.87
C GLN A 95 -13.34 2.93 -21.83
N LEU A 96 -13.88 3.70 -22.77
CA LEU A 96 -13.61 5.14 -22.86
C LEU A 96 -13.93 5.85 -21.52
N GLY A 97 -12.91 6.40 -20.88
CA GLY A 97 -13.04 7.12 -19.61
C GLY A 97 -12.93 6.28 -18.33
N VAL A 98 -12.74 4.96 -18.42
CA VAL A 98 -12.52 4.08 -17.25
C VAL A 98 -11.16 3.39 -17.35
N LEU A 99 -10.31 3.67 -16.37
CA LEU A 99 -8.98 3.05 -16.23
C LEU A 99 -9.03 1.91 -15.22
N LEU A 100 -8.46 0.77 -15.58
CA LEU A 100 -8.10 -0.29 -14.65
C LEU A 100 -6.60 -0.18 -14.42
N ILE A 101 -6.20 0.12 -13.19
CA ILE A 101 -4.79 0.20 -12.81
C ILE A 101 -4.46 -0.85 -11.77
N GLU A 102 -3.22 -1.33 -11.82
CA GLU A 102 -2.58 -1.99 -10.70
C GLU A 102 -1.54 -1.03 -10.12
N ALA A 103 -1.66 -0.74 -8.84
CA ALA A 103 -0.68 0.04 -8.10
C ALA A 103 0.05 -0.84 -7.06
N ARG A 104 1.30 -0.47 -6.76
CA ARG A 104 2.11 -1.11 -5.72
C ARG A 104 2.48 -0.11 -4.64
N GLY A 105 2.19 -0.47 -3.39
CA GLY A 105 2.60 0.29 -2.22
C GLY A 105 4.13 0.37 -2.10
N ARG A 106 4.62 1.54 -1.72
CA ARG A 106 6.05 1.85 -1.53
C ARG A 106 6.31 2.27 -0.09
N GLN A 107 6.70 3.52 0.11
CA GLN A 107 7.08 4.04 1.42
C GLN A 107 5.88 4.70 2.10
N ARG A 108 5.82 4.57 3.43
CA ARG A 108 4.83 5.28 4.24
C ARG A 108 5.16 6.76 4.31
N PHE A 109 4.14 7.58 4.43
CA PHE A 109 4.29 9.02 4.64
C PHE A 109 3.30 9.50 5.70
N GLN A 110 3.65 10.63 6.31
CA GLN A 110 2.81 11.38 7.21
C GLN A 110 2.30 12.63 6.49
N VAL A 111 1.00 12.86 6.54
CA VAL A 111 0.36 14.09 6.05
C VAL A 111 0.63 15.20 7.06
N LEU A 112 1.24 16.29 6.60
CA LEU A 112 1.48 17.50 7.39
C LEU A 112 0.33 18.50 7.24
N SER A 113 -0.19 18.61 6.01
CA SER A 113 -1.35 19.44 5.68
C SER A 113 -1.90 19.00 4.33
N HIS A 114 -3.20 19.20 4.09
CA HIS A 114 -3.82 18.95 2.79
C HIS A 114 -4.77 20.07 2.39
N THR A 115 -4.98 20.22 1.09
CA THR A 115 -5.99 21.10 0.50
C THR A 115 -6.72 20.36 -0.61
N THR A 116 -7.96 20.76 -0.86
CA THR A 116 -8.75 20.27 -1.99
C THR A 116 -8.67 21.28 -3.11
N ARG A 117 -8.23 20.84 -4.30
CA ARG A 117 -8.21 21.67 -5.52
C ARG A 117 -9.62 21.91 -6.05
N ASP A 118 -9.75 22.85 -6.98
CA ASP A 118 -11.04 23.20 -7.61
C ASP A 118 -11.69 22.01 -8.35
N ASP A 119 -10.88 21.06 -8.84
CA ASP A 119 -11.33 19.81 -9.48
C ASP A 119 -11.72 18.71 -8.46
N GLY A 120 -11.63 19.01 -7.16
CA GLY A 120 -11.91 18.08 -6.07
C GLY A 120 -10.76 17.13 -5.73
N LEU A 121 -9.61 17.20 -6.39
CA LEU A 121 -8.45 16.38 -6.04
C LEU A 121 -7.85 16.87 -4.70
N ILE A 122 -7.59 15.95 -3.78
CA ILE A 122 -6.86 16.28 -2.55
C ILE A 122 -5.37 16.24 -2.86
N VAL A 123 -4.67 17.31 -2.48
CA VAL A 123 -3.20 17.37 -2.54
C VAL A 123 -2.66 17.67 -1.14
N ALA A 124 -1.53 17.06 -0.82
CA ALA A 124 -0.96 17.15 0.51
C ALA A 124 0.52 17.47 0.49
N ARG A 125 0.92 18.25 1.49
CA ARG A 125 2.30 18.30 1.94
C ARG A 125 2.53 17.14 2.90
N VAL A 126 3.54 16.34 2.61
CA VAL A 126 3.84 15.10 3.33
C VAL A 126 5.31 15.03 3.70
N GLU A 127 5.61 14.21 4.69
CA GLU A 127 6.97 13.76 4.98
C GLU A 127 7.04 12.24 4.88
N LEU A 128 8.14 11.72 4.34
CA LEU A 128 8.36 10.28 4.28
C LEU A 128 8.71 9.77 5.68
N LEU A 129 8.01 8.73 6.12
CA LEU A 129 8.36 8.06 7.36
C LEU A 129 9.64 7.24 7.16
N PRO A 130 10.51 7.15 8.18
CA PRO A 130 11.70 6.32 8.10
C PRO A 130 11.34 4.83 7.94
N PRO A 131 12.31 3.99 7.52
CA PRO A 131 12.16 2.54 7.60
C PRO A 131 11.80 2.10 9.02
N ASP A 132 11.14 0.93 9.12
CA ASP A 132 10.72 0.41 10.41
C ASP A 132 11.89 0.12 11.35
N GLU A 133 11.67 0.32 12.64
CA GLU A 133 12.54 -0.23 13.67
C GLU A 133 12.34 -1.74 13.74
N ILE A 134 13.44 -2.49 13.71
CA ILE A 134 13.43 -3.96 13.73
C ILE A 134 13.86 -4.44 15.13
N ASP A 135 12.92 -4.49 16.07
CA ASP A 135 13.09 -5.11 17.39
C ASP A 135 12.12 -6.29 17.56
N CYS A 136 12.40 -7.40 16.88
CA CYS A 136 11.47 -8.52 16.77
C CYS A 136 11.94 -9.76 17.55
N LYS A 137 11.02 -10.33 18.35
CA LYS A 137 11.23 -11.63 18.99
C LYS A 137 11.17 -12.74 17.93
N LEU A 138 12.29 -13.43 17.73
CA LEU A 138 12.45 -14.43 16.67
C LEU A 138 11.42 -15.58 16.75
N GLU A 139 11.03 -15.98 17.96
CA GLU A 139 10.00 -17.02 18.17
C GLU A 139 8.65 -16.61 17.58
N LEU A 140 8.20 -15.38 17.87
CA LEU A 140 6.92 -14.85 17.36
C LEU A 140 6.96 -14.65 15.85
N LEU A 141 8.09 -14.16 15.33
CA LEU A 141 8.31 -14.05 13.89
C LEU A 141 8.23 -15.41 13.20
N GLY A 142 8.85 -16.45 13.80
CA GLY A 142 8.83 -17.81 13.27
C GLY A 142 7.42 -18.39 13.14
N GLU A 143 6.57 -18.19 14.14
CA GLU A 143 5.16 -18.59 14.10
C GLU A 143 4.39 -17.80 13.04
N CYS A 144 4.59 -16.47 12.97
CA CYS A 144 3.94 -15.62 11.97
C CYS A 144 4.34 -16.00 10.54
N LEU A 145 5.63 -16.21 10.30
CA LEU A 145 6.17 -16.64 9.01
C LEU A 145 5.59 -18.01 8.60
N SER A 146 5.51 -18.95 9.54
CA SER A 146 4.93 -20.27 9.29
C SER A 146 3.45 -20.18 8.92
N ALA A 147 2.69 -19.32 9.61
CA ALA A 147 1.29 -19.05 9.29
C ALA A 147 1.15 -18.42 7.89
N LEU A 148 1.93 -17.38 7.58
CA LEU A 148 1.88 -16.70 6.30
C LEU A 148 2.20 -17.66 5.14
N ARG A 149 3.24 -18.50 5.29
CA ARG A 149 3.58 -19.53 4.29
C ARG A 149 2.43 -20.51 4.08
N ARG A 150 1.80 -20.99 5.15
CA ARG A 150 0.63 -21.88 5.05
C ARG A 150 -0.53 -21.23 4.29
N ILE A 151 -0.83 -19.96 4.59
CA ILE A 151 -1.90 -19.21 3.92
C ILE A 151 -1.58 -19.03 2.43
N VAL A 152 -0.36 -18.60 2.10
CA VAL A 152 0.08 -18.42 0.71
C VAL A 152 0.04 -19.75 -0.06
N SER A 153 0.53 -20.84 0.55
CA SER A 153 0.47 -22.17 -0.05
C SER A 153 -0.97 -22.65 -0.27
N ALA A 154 -1.88 -22.41 0.68
CA ALA A 154 -3.29 -22.78 0.54
C ALA A 154 -3.95 -22.01 -0.62
N ILE A 155 -3.73 -20.70 -0.70
CA ILE A 155 -4.27 -19.87 -1.78
C ILE A 155 -3.76 -20.32 -3.16
N HIS A 156 -2.46 -20.62 -3.27
CA HIS A 156 -1.88 -21.15 -4.50
C HIS A 156 -2.37 -22.56 -4.86
N ALA A 157 -2.65 -23.40 -3.87
CA ALA A 157 -3.12 -24.77 -4.10
C ALA A 157 -4.58 -24.81 -4.58
N GLU A 158 -5.40 -23.88 -4.08
CA GLU A 158 -6.80 -23.77 -4.49
C GLU A 158 -6.95 -23.27 -5.93
N GLN A 159 -6.05 -22.41 -6.43
CA GLN A 159 -6.20 -21.78 -7.75
C GLN A 159 -4.86 -21.43 -8.42
N THR A 160 -4.79 -21.59 -9.74
CA THR A 160 -3.62 -21.26 -10.58
C THR A 160 -3.38 -19.74 -10.70
N ASP A 161 -4.38 -18.91 -10.39
CA ASP A 161 -4.27 -17.45 -10.55
C ASP A 161 -3.68 -16.78 -9.30
N LYS A 162 -2.45 -16.28 -9.42
CA LYS A 162 -1.73 -15.54 -8.37
C LYS A 162 -2.39 -14.19 -8.02
N SER A 163 -3.34 -13.70 -8.83
CA SER A 163 -4.01 -12.40 -8.65
C SER A 163 -4.80 -12.25 -7.34
N ARG A 164 -5.07 -13.36 -6.64
CA ARG A 164 -5.79 -13.34 -5.35
C ARG A 164 -4.95 -12.88 -4.16
N LEU A 165 -3.62 -12.94 -4.25
CA LEU A 165 -2.78 -12.41 -3.18
C LEU A 165 -2.76 -10.88 -3.25
N PRO A 166 -2.82 -10.17 -2.11
CA PRO A 166 -2.69 -8.71 -2.06
C PRO A 166 -1.23 -8.26 -2.19
N PHE A 167 -0.35 -9.07 -2.80
CA PHE A 167 1.07 -8.83 -3.00
C PHE A 167 1.64 -9.73 -4.09
N ASN A 168 2.77 -9.30 -4.64
CA ASN A 168 3.48 -9.98 -5.71
C ASN A 168 4.84 -10.53 -5.25
N GLU A 169 5.40 -11.45 -6.03
CA GLU A 169 6.79 -11.88 -5.91
C GLU A 169 7.75 -10.72 -6.28
N PRO A 170 9.01 -10.72 -5.79
CA PRO A 170 9.60 -11.70 -4.87
C PRO A 170 9.14 -11.50 -3.42
N TYR A 171 8.89 -12.61 -2.72
CA TYR A 171 8.52 -12.59 -1.31
C TYR A 171 9.73 -12.35 -0.40
N ARG A 172 9.58 -11.43 0.55
CA ARG A 172 10.64 -11.04 1.50
C ARG A 172 10.43 -11.76 2.84
N TRP A 173 10.63 -13.07 2.82
CA TRP A 173 10.37 -13.95 3.97
C TRP A 173 11.25 -13.69 5.19
N ASP A 174 12.37 -13.01 4.98
CA ASP A 174 13.38 -12.62 5.95
C ASP A 174 13.16 -11.20 6.53
N ASP A 175 12.17 -10.46 6.02
CA ASP A 175 11.84 -9.11 6.47
C ASP A 175 10.62 -9.13 7.43
N PRO A 176 10.80 -8.83 8.73
CA PRO A 176 9.70 -8.80 9.71
C PRO A 176 8.61 -7.79 9.36
N SER A 177 8.97 -6.62 8.83
CA SER A 177 8.02 -5.60 8.39
C SER A 177 7.14 -6.12 7.27
N TRP A 178 7.77 -6.76 6.28
CA TRP A 178 7.04 -7.35 5.16
C TRP A 178 6.09 -8.44 5.65
N VAL A 179 6.57 -9.38 6.47
CA VAL A 179 5.75 -10.48 7.02
C VAL A 179 4.54 -9.94 7.80
N ALA A 180 4.74 -8.96 8.68
CA ALA A 180 3.67 -8.34 9.44
C ALA A 180 2.62 -7.68 8.53
N ASN A 181 3.06 -6.92 7.53
CA ASN A 181 2.18 -6.24 6.58
C ASN A 181 1.31 -7.26 5.81
N ARG A 182 1.94 -8.31 5.26
CA ARG A 182 1.23 -9.34 4.48
C ARG A 182 0.15 -10.06 5.31
N LEU A 183 0.46 -10.36 6.57
CA LEU A 183 -0.52 -10.92 7.49
C LEU A 183 -1.67 -9.93 7.76
N CYS A 184 -1.38 -8.64 7.95
CA CYS A 184 -2.42 -7.62 8.14
C CYS A 184 -3.38 -7.53 6.95
N GLU A 185 -2.91 -7.69 5.71
CA GLU A 185 -3.80 -7.66 4.54
C GLU A 185 -4.64 -8.93 4.42
N LEU A 186 -4.06 -10.10 4.70
CA LEU A 186 -4.73 -11.39 4.58
C LEU A 186 -5.71 -11.69 5.72
N LEU A 187 -5.44 -11.19 6.93
CA LEU A 187 -6.28 -11.45 8.09
C LEU A 187 -7.55 -10.56 8.07
N PRO A 188 -8.69 -11.06 8.59
CA PRO A 188 -9.95 -10.33 8.66
C PRO A 188 -9.95 -9.31 9.83
N VAL A 189 -8.98 -8.40 9.81
CA VAL A 189 -8.83 -7.32 10.80
C VAL A 189 -9.67 -6.11 10.37
N PRO A 190 -10.42 -5.45 11.27
CA PRO A 190 -11.16 -4.23 10.94
C PRO A 190 -10.25 -3.12 10.38
N LEU A 191 -10.75 -2.32 9.42
CA LEU A 191 -9.96 -1.30 8.71
C LEU A 191 -9.23 -0.34 9.65
N LYS A 192 -9.89 0.15 10.71
CA LYS A 192 -9.24 1.05 11.68
C LYS A 192 -8.06 0.39 12.38
N ALA A 193 -8.16 -0.89 12.71
CA ALA A 193 -7.04 -1.65 13.28
C ALA A 193 -5.94 -1.90 12.24
N LYS A 194 -6.28 -2.18 10.97
CA LYS A 194 -5.29 -2.26 9.87
C LYS A 194 -4.55 -0.93 9.71
N GLN A 195 -5.25 0.21 9.78
CA GLN A 195 -4.65 1.54 9.70
C GLN A 195 -3.66 1.78 10.85
N MET A 196 -4.06 1.44 12.09
CA MET A 196 -3.16 1.55 13.25
C MET A 196 -1.92 0.66 13.08
N LEU A 197 -2.08 -0.57 12.59
CA LEU A 197 -0.96 -1.47 12.30
C LEU A 197 -0.06 -0.95 11.18
N MET A 198 -0.63 -0.38 10.12
CA MET A 198 0.14 0.23 9.02
C MET A 198 0.97 1.43 9.52
N ALA A 199 0.43 2.21 10.44
CA ALA A 199 1.08 3.40 11.00
C ALA A 199 2.16 3.10 12.07
N LEU A 200 2.16 1.93 12.70
CA LEU A 200 3.16 1.59 13.74
C LEU A 200 4.59 1.62 13.16
N PRO A 201 5.57 2.31 13.77
CA PRO A 201 6.94 2.36 13.25
C PRO A 201 7.75 1.10 13.57
N ASP A 202 7.39 0.38 14.62
CA ASP A 202 8.10 -0.82 15.09
C ASP A 202 7.50 -2.09 14.45
N ALA A 203 8.32 -2.81 13.69
CA ALA A 203 7.92 -4.07 13.04
C ALA A 203 7.71 -5.21 14.05
N GLY A 204 8.52 -5.25 15.10
CA GLY A 204 8.41 -6.23 16.19
C GLY A 204 7.11 -6.09 16.95
N MET A 205 6.74 -4.88 17.36
CA MET A 205 5.45 -4.60 17.98
C MET A 205 4.29 -5.01 17.07
N ARG A 206 4.41 -4.75 15.76
CA ARG A 206 3.41 -5.17 14.76
C ARG A 206 3.27 -6.68 14.71
N ILE A 207 4.40 -7.42 14.69
CA ILE A 207 4.42 -8.89 14.78
C ILE A 207 3.75 -9.37 16.07
N GLU A 208 4.01 -8.76 17.22
CA GLU A 208 3.37 -9.16 18.49
C GLU A 208 1.85 -9.01 18.45
N ILE A 209 1.34 -7.90 17.91
CA ILE A 209 -0.10 -7.65 17.81
C ILE A 209 -0.74 -8.64 16.83
N VAL A 210 -0.13 -8.85 15.66
CA VAL A 210 -0.61 -9.80 14.65
C VAL A 210 -0.59 -11.23 15.18
N HIS A 211 0.48 -11.62 15.88
CA HIS A 211 0.60 -12.94 16.52
C HIS A 211 -0.50 -13.16 17.55
N ARG A 212 -0.73 -12.18 18.43
CA ARG A 212 -1.80 -12.23 19.43
C ARG A 212 -3.17 -12.41 18.79
N TYR A 213 -3.44 -11.67 17.72
CA TYR A 213 -4.68 -11.82 16.94
C TYR A 213 -4.80 -13.25 16.41
N MET A 214 -3.75 -13.78 15.75
CA MET A 214 -3.77 -15.14 15.21
C MET A 214 -3.99 -16.21 16.30
N ARG A 215 -3.39 -16.07 17.49
CA ARG A 215 -3.61 -16.98 18.62
C ARG A 215 -5.05 -16.94 19.11
N GLN A 216 -5.63 -15.75 19.28
CA GLN A 216 -7.03 -15.59 19.71
C GLN A 216 -8.02 -16.22 18.72
N HIS A 217 -7.68 -16.21 17.44
CA HIS A 217 -8.48 -16.78 16.36
C HIS A 217 -8.06 -18.21 15.96
N HIS A 218 -7.19 -18.87 16.74
CA HIS A 218 -6.74 -20.26 16.53
C HIS A 218 -6.10 -20.54 15.16
N ILE A 219 -5.42 -19.54 14.58
CA ILE A 219 -4.70 -19.65 13.29
C ILE A 219 -3.30 -20.24 13.48
N VAL A 220 -2.61 -19.76 14.51
CA VAL A 220 -1.38 -20.34 15.06
C VAL A 220 -1.68 -20.94 16.39
#